data_AF-A0A7V3AAC7-F1
#
_entry.id   AF-A0A7V3AAC7-F1
#
_cell.length_a   1.000
_cell.length_b   1.000
_cell.length_c   1.000
_cell.angle_alpha   90.00
_cell.angle_beta   90.00
_cell.angle_gamma   90.00
#
_symmetry.space_group_name_H-M   'P 1'
#
loop_
_entity.id
_entity.type
_entity.pdbx_description
1 polymer ?
#
loop_
_entity_poly.entity_id
_entity_poly.type
_entity_poly.pdbx_seq_one_letter_code
_entity_poly.pdbx_strand_id
1 'polypeptide(L)'
;MKIILMHFCISNYMTGTSCSLPYGSLMRITGACLWVAKETVTVVMERIPKGLWTVGALVALTCGILLWQGLSLLSPPALIPPAGMPAGTSHTSDANSSGEDEGTPSATQMDTPQAQSNEIVVHVAGAVKNPGIVRIPRGSRVDDAVRAAGGFSNQADPDLINLAQPLEDGVQVYVPRKGESVTVEGRVGSVSPSGVTVRGSAGRQEPPAGKINLNTASAEQLESLPGVGPATARAIIEYRKQNGGFQSVDELIEVRGIGPKKLEQIRPYVVVR
;
A
#
# COMPACT_ATOMS: atom_id res chain seq x y z
N MET A 1 -5.89 9.64 38.58
CA MET A 1 -4.89 10.41 37.79
C MET A 1 -5.20 10.51 36.29
N LYS A 2 -5.78 9.49 35.62
CA LYS A 2 -6.11 9.56 34.17
C LYS A 2 -7.20 10.56 33.75
N ILE A 3 -8.12 10.92 34.65
CA ILE A 3 -9.22 11.85 34.32
C ILE A 3 -8.75 13.31 34.25
N ILE A 4 -7.73 13.68 35.03
CA ILE A 4 -7.21 15.06 35.08
C ILE A 4 -6.43 15.40 33.81
N LEU A 5 -5.75 14.42 33.18
CA LEU A 5 -5.04 14.64 31.90
C LEU A 5 -6.01 14.82 30.71
N MET A 6 -7.21 14.26 30.77
CA MET A 6 -8.20 14.35 29.69
C MET A 6 -8.88 15.73 29.64
N HIS A 7 -9.08 16.35 30.80
CA HIS A 7 -9.59 17.72 30.89
C HIS A 7 -8.56 18.76 30.42
N PHE A 8 -7.26 18.51 30.65
CA PHE A 8 -6.19 19.40 30.20
C PHE A 8 -6.01 19.39 28.68
N CYS A 9 -6.32 18.28 28.01
CA CYS A 9 -6.21 18.15 26.56
C CYS A 9 -7.41 18.76 25.83
N ILE A 10 -8.62 18.67 26.41
CA ILE A 10 -9.83 19.27 25.83
C ILE A 10 -9.83 20.80 26.01
N SER A 11 -9.34 21.31 27.16
CA SER A 11 -9.27 22.75 27.40
C SER A 11 -8.24 23.47 26.54
N ASN A 12 -7.17 22.80 26.08
CA ASN A 12 -6.15 23.40 25.20
C ASN A 12 -6.52 23.35 23.70
N TYR A 13 -7.48 22.51 23.32
CA TYR A 13 -7.90 22.38 21.92
C TYR A 13 -8.84 23.51 21.46
N MET A 14 -9.51 24.20 22.40
CA MET A 14 -10.41 25.33 22.11
C MET A 14 -9.72 26.69 22.02
N THR A 15 -8.51 26.85 22.55
CA THR A 15 -7.80 28.15 22.59
C THR A 15 -6.80 28.38 21.44
N GLY A 16 -6.70 27.45 20.47
CA GLY A 16 -5.99 27.70 19.22
C GLY A 16 -4.49 27.98 19.34
N THR A 17 -3.85 27.58 20.44
CA THR A 17 -2.39 27.67 20.60
C THR A 17 -1.73 26.37 20.16
N SER A 18 -1.16 26.40 18.96
CA SER A 18 -0.35 25.34 18.36
C SER A 18 0.76 24.88 19.30
N CYS A 19 0.69 23.61 19.74
CA CYS A 19 1.83 22.94 20.36
C CYS A 19 2.82 22.50 19.27
N SER A 20 3.99 23.13 19.25
CA SER A 20 5.15 22.67 18.49
C SER A 20 5.74 21.41 19.14
N LEU A 21 5.51 20.25 18.52
CA LEU A 21 6.22 19.01 18.82
C LEU A 21 7.53 18.96 18.00
N PRO A 22 8.66 18.53 18.58
CA PRO A 22 9.95 18.43 17.90
C PRO A 22 10.09 17.10 17.15
N TYR A 23 9.10 16.72 16.35
CA TYR A 23 9.17 15.54 15.48
C TYR A 23 8.49 15.84 14.15
N GLY A 24 9.30 16.16 13.14
CA GLY A 24 8.86 16.25 11.76
C GLY A 24 8.53 14.87 11.21
N SER A 25 7.25 14.49 11.24
CA SER A 25 6.66 13.60 10.23
C SER A 25 5.14 13.67 10.30
N LEU A 26 4.55 14.13 9.20
CA LEU A 26 3.11 14.16 8.92
C LEU A 26 2.58 12.72 8.83
N MET A 27 2.17 12.13 9.96
CA MET A 27 1.45 10.87 9.95
C MET A 27 -0.06 11.14 9.91
N ARG A 28 -0.67 10.76 8.78
CA ARG A 28 -2.12 10.76 8.54
C ARG A 28 -2.86 10.05 9.67
N ILE A 29 -3.67 10.83 10.38
CA ILE A 29 -4.51 10.49 11.55
C ILE A 29 -5.70 9.56 11.18
N THR A 30 -5.76 9.00 9.97
CA THR A 30 -6.98 8.31 9.49
C THR A 30 -7.11 6.85 9.95
N GLY A 31 -6.03 6.14 10.25
CA GLY A 31 -6.08 4.71 10.60
C GLY A 31 -6.37 4.40 12.07
N ALA A 32 -5.73 5.13 13.00
CA ALA A 32 -5.81 4.84 14.43
C ALA A 32 -7.16 5.28 15.07
N CYS A 33 -7.82 6.30 14.51
CA CYS A 33 -9.14 6.73 14.98
C CYS A 33 -10.25 5.71 14.66
N LEU A 34 -10.14 4.96 13.56
CA LEU A 34 -11.22 4.06 13.12
C LEU A 34 -11.25 2.74 13.91
N TRP A 35 -10.11 2.30 14.44
CA TRP A 35 -10.02 1.07 15.23
C TRP A 35 -10.50 1.29 16.68
N VAL A 36 -10.13 2.41 17.31
CA VAL A 36 -10.60 2.76 18.67
C VAL A 36 -12.09 3.13 18.69
N ALA A 37 -12.63 3.67 17.60
CA ALA A 37 -14.05 3.98 17.48
C ALA A 37 -14.95 2.73 17.45
N LYS A 38 -14.49 1.62 16.86
CA LYS A 38 -15.31 0.39 16.78
C LYS A 38 -15.48 -0.30 18.13
N GLU A 39 -14.50 -0.21 19.01
CA GLU A 39 -14.52 -0.93 20.29
C GLU A 39 -15.21 -0.12 21.41
N THR A 40 -15.32 1.20 21.25
CA THR A 40 -16.06 2.07 22.19
C THR A 40 -17.57 2.14 21.93
N VAL A 41 -18.03 1.95 20.69
CA VAL A 41 -19.46 2.00 20.34
C VAL A 41 -20.26 0.84 20.97
N THR A 42 -19.65 -0.34 21.10
CA THR A 42 -20.32 -1.52 21.70
C THR A 42 -20.60 -1.33 23.19
N VAL A 43 -19.67 -0.69 23.92
CA VAL A 43 -19.81 -0.47 25.38
C VAL A 43 -20.78 0.67 25.71
N VAL A 44 -20.96 1.64 24.80
CA VAL A 44 -21.90 2.76 24.99
C VAL A 44 -23.35 2.37 24.63
N MET A 45 -23.54 1.44 23.69
CA MET A 45 -24.89 1.00 23.27
C MET A 45 -25.64 0.19 24.32
N GLU A 46 -24.95 -0.41 25.30
CA GLU A 46 -25.58 -1.24 26.34
C GLU A 46 -26.10 -0.43 27.54
N ARG A 47 -25.86 0.89 27.57
CA ARG A 47 -26.24 1.78 28.69
C ARG A 47 -27.42 2.69 28.40
N ILE A 48 -28.05 2.60 27.24
CA ILE A 48 -29.15 3.50 26.85
C ILE A 48 -30.50 2.87 27.23
N PRO A 49 -31.33 3.54 28.06
CA PRO A 49 -32.65 3.02 28.43
C PRO A 49 -33.55 2.92 27.20
N LYS A 50 -34.31 1.83 27.09
CA LYS A 50 -35.15 1.46 25.93
C LYS A 50 -36.16 2.54 25.48
N GLY A 51 -36.46 3.53 26.33
CA GLY A 51 -37.34 4.66 26.02
C GLY A 51 -36.74 5.73 25.11
N LEU A 52 -35.41 5.78 24.90
CA LEU A 52 -34.81 6.81 24.05
C LEU A 52 -34.85 6.44 22.55
N TRP A 53 -34.92 5.15 22.23
CA TRP A 53 -35.04 4.65 20.86
C TRP A 53 -36.40 4.98 20.23
N THR A 54 -37.48 4.96 21.02
CA THR A 54 -38.83 5.27 20.52
C THR A 54 -38.96 6.75 20.15
N VAL A 55 -38.35 7.65 20.94
CA VAL A 55 -38.34 9.09 20.65
C VAL A 55 -37.50 9.40 19.40
N GLY A 56 -36.33 8.77 19.26
CA GLY A 56 -35.48 8.93 18.07
C GLY A 56 -36.17 8.44 16.78
N ALA A 57 -36.86 7.30 16.85
CA ALA A 57 -37.61 6.76 15.71
C ALA A 57 -38.78 7.68 15.30
N LEU A 58 -39.50 8.26 16.27
CA LEU A 58 -40.62 9.17 16.00
C LEU A 58 -40.17 10.48 15.33
N VAL A 59 -39.04 11.04 15.75
CA VAL A 59 -38.46 12.27 15.15
C VAL A 59 -37.94 12.02 13.73
N ALA A 60 -37.35 10.85 13.47
CA ALA A 60 -36.90 10.48 12.12
C ALA A 60 -38.09 10.32 11.15
N LEU A 61 -39.19 9.74 11.63
CA LEU A 61 -40.40 9.52 10.83
C LEU A 61 -41.09 10.85 10.48
N THR A 62 -41.19 11.80 11.42
CA THR A 62 -41.77 13.12 11.16
C THR A 62 -40.91 13.96 10.22
N CYS A 63 -39.58 13.93 10.35
CA CYS A 63 -38.66 14.58 9.40
C CYS A 63 -38.74 13.95 8.00
N GLY A 64 -38.85 12.63 7.90
CA GLY A 64 -39.01 11.95 6.61
C GLY A 64 -40.30 12.34 5.89
N ILE A 65 -41.41 12.47 6.63
CA ILE A 65 -42.69 12.92 6.09
C ILE A 65 -42.62 14.38 5.63
N LEU A 66 -41.99 15.27 6.40
CA LEU A 66 -41.81 16.68 6.02
C LEU A 66 -40.92 16.85 4.77
N LEU A 67 -39.89 16.02 4.62
CA LEU A 67 -39.03 16.01 3.43
C LEU A 67 -39.75 15.47 2.19
N TRP A 68 -40.64 14.50 2.35
CA TRP A 68 -41.46 14.02 1.24
C TRP A 68 -42.49 15.08 0.79
N GLN A 69 -43.09 15.82 1.72
CA GLN A 69 -44.05 16.88 1.41
C GLN A 69 -43.40 18.10 0.72
N GLY A 70 -42.11 18.36 0.97
CA GLY A 70 -41.38 19.52 0.44
C GLY A 70 -40.84 19.39 -1.00
N LEU A 71 -40.84 18.19 -1.60
CA LEU A 71 -40.16 17.93 -2.88
C LEU A 71 -41.08 18.04 -4.13
N SER A 72 -42.31 18.54 -3.99
CA SER A 72 -43.31 18.48 -5.08
C SER A 72 -43.58 19.79 -5.84
N LEU A 73 -42.78 20.86 -5.69
CA LEU A 73 -43.16 22.18 -6.25
C LEU A 73 -42.13 22.90 -7.13
N LEU A 74 -40.99 22.30 -7.49
CA LEU A 74 -39.96 22.99 -8.28
C LEU A 74 -39.86 22.38 -9.69
N SER A 75 -40.69 22.86 -10.60
CA SER A 75 -40.59 22.57 -12.04
C SER A 75 -39.58 23.51 -12.71
N PRO A 76 -38.57 23.01 -13.47
CA PRO A 76 -37.68 23.88 -14.24
C PRO A 76 -38.33 24.38 -15.55
N PRO A 77 -38.04 25.62 -16.00
CA PRO A 77 -38.56 26.15 -17.26
C PRO A 77 -37.84 25.57 -18.49
N ALA A 78 -38.59 25.35 -19.57
CA ALA A 78 -38.11 24.83 -20.84
C ALA A 78 -37.31 25.88 -21.65
N LEU A 79 -36.17 25.47 -22.19
CA LEU A 79 -35.29 26.25 -23.08
C LEU A 79 -35.72 26.09 -24.55
N ILE A 80 -35.98 27.21 -25.21
CA ILE A 80 -36.29 27.34 -26.65
C ILE A 80 -35.01 27.73 -27.38
N PRO A 81 -34.57 27.05 -28.46
CA PRO A 81 -33.54 27.56 -29.35
C PRO A 81 -34.13 28.48 -30.45
N PRO A 82 -33.48 29.61 -30.80
CA PRO A 82 -33.98 30.54 -31.80
C PRO A 82 -33.66 30.11 -33.24
N ALA A 83 -34.63 30.33 -34.12
CA ALA A 83 -34.51 30.28 -35.57
C ALA A 83 -33.70 31.49 -36.10
N GLY A 84 -32.87 31.25 -37.12
CA GLY A 84 -32.12 32.30 -37.83
C GLY A 84 -31.41 31.77 -39.08
N MET A 85 -32.07 31.95 -40.23
CA MET A 85 -31.57 31.90 -41.62
C MET A 85 -31.54 33.36 -42.15
N PRO A 86 -31.10 33.73 -43.38
CA PRO A 86 -30.43 32.99 -44.48
C PRO A 86 -29.34 33.81 -45.26
N ALA A 87 -28.98 33.31 -46.46
CA ALA A 87 -28.35 33.96 -47.64
C ALA A 87 -26.81 33.88 -47.70
N GLY A 88 -26.22 33.07 -48.58
CA GLY A 88 -25.97 33.29 -50.03
C GLY A 88 -24.48 32.90 -50.23
N THR A 89 -23.96 32.32 -51.31
CA THR A 89 -24.25 32.44 -52.73
C THR A 89 -23.56 31.24 -53.42
N SER A 90 -24.22 30.74 -54.46
CA SER A 90 -23.76 29.82 -55.49
C SER A 90 -22.32 29.99 -55.97
N HIS A 91 -21.59 28.87 -56.15
CA HIS A 91 -20.75 28.63 -57.32
C HIS A 91 -20.69 27.13 -57.64
N THR A 92 -21.37 26.76 -58.72
CA THR A 92 -21.22 25.52 -59.46
C THR A 92 -19.94 25.56 -60.27
N SER A 93 -19.18 24.48 -60.30
CA SER A 93 -18.20 24.19 -61.34
C SER A 93 -18.17 22.69 -61.53
N ASP A 94 -18.76 22.27 -62.65
CA ASP A 94 -18.75 20.92 -63.19
C ASP A 94 -17.37 20.51 -63.72
N ALA A 95 -17.29 19.23 -64.09
CA ALA A 95 -16.31 18.52 -64.93
C ALA A 95 -15.20 17.78 -64.17
N ASN A 96 -15.31 16.46 -63.98
CA ASN A 96 -15.08 15.38 -64.98
C ASN A 96 -13.59 14.96 -65.05
N SER A 97 -13.27 13.77 -64.54
CA SER A 97 -12.50 12.74 -65.27
C SER A 97 -12.34 11.51 -64.39
N SER A 98 -12.81 10.38 -64.89
CA SER A 98 -12.41 9.02 -64.52
C SER A 98 -10.96 8.76 -64.95
N GLY A 99 -10.29 7.84 -64.25
CA GLY A 99 -8.95 7.36 -64.56
C GLY A 99 -8.45 6.40 -63.47
N GLU A 100 -8.71 5.11 -63.68
CA GLU A 100 -8.07 3.97 -63.02
C GLU A 100 -6.57 3.94 -63.40
N ASP A 101 -5.66 3.57 -62.49
CA ASP A 101 -4.68 2.49 -62.71
C ASP A 101 -3.83 2.20 -61.46
N GLU A 102 -3.44 0.94 -61.35
CA GLU A 102 -2.60 0.33 -60.34
C GLU A 102 -1.16 0.89 -60.29
N GLY A 103 -0.49 0.73 -59.15
CA GLY A 103 0.92 1.12 -59.03
C GLY A 103 1.57 0.79 -57.69
N THR A 104 1.89 -0.47 -57.47
CA THR A 104 2.94 -0.97 -56.56
C THR A 104 3.66 -2.07 -57.36
N PRO A 105 4.99 -2.32 -57.30
CA PRO A 105 5.98 -2.03 -56.24
C PRO A 105 7.39 -1.57 -56.75
N SER A 106 8.34 -1.56 -55.79
CA SER A 106 9.80 -1.80 -55.92
C SER A 106 10.69 -0.56 -56.07
N ALA A 107 11.50 -0.20 -55.06
CA ALA A 107 12.79 -0.81 -54.63
C ALA A 107 13.89 0.20 -55.04
N THR A 108 14.95 0.57 -54.31
CA THR A 108 15.72 0.02 -53.19
C THR A 108 16.60 1.16 -52.67
N GLN A 109 16.90 1.20 -51.37
CA GLN A 109 18.19 1.60 -50.76
C GLN A 109 18.04 1.30 -49.26
N MET A 110 18.37 0.11 -48.77
CA MET A 110 19.72 -0.33 -48.37
C MET A 110 20.54 0.77 -47.70
N ASP A 111 20.17 1.05 -46.44
CA ASP A 111 21.14 1.34 -45.40
C ASP A 111 20.72 0.52 -44.16
N THR A 112 21.66 -0.23 -43.57
CA THR A 112 21.40 -1.05 -42.38
C THR A 112 22.01 -0.36 -41.17
N PRO A 113 21.19 0.22 -40.28
CA PRO A 113 21.53 0.37 -38.87
C PRO A 113 20.62 -0.55 -38.04
N GLN A 114 21.23 -1.57 -37.43
CA GLN A 114 20.72 -2.40 -36.32
C GLN A 114 19.21 -2.29 -36.04
N ALA A 115 18.43 -3.28 -36.49
CA ALA A 115 17.06 -3.48 -36.04
C ALA A 115 17.09 -3.72 -34.51
N GLN A 116 17.01 -2.63 -33.75
CA GLN A 116 16.76 -2.67 -32.32
C GLN A 116 15.37 -3.26 -32.18
N SER A 117 15.31 -4.52 -31.76
CA SER A 117 14.05 -5.22 -31.57
C SER A 117 13.17 -4.40 -30.63
N ASN A 118 12.13 -3.78 -31.20
CA ASN A 118 11.12 -3.02 -30.46
C ASN A 118 10.21 -3.93 -29.60
N GLU A 119 10.57 -5.20 -29.46
CA GLU A 119 9.93 -6.18 -28.61
C GLU A 119 10.89 -6.57 -27.47
N ILE A 120 10.31 -6.81 -26.30
CA ILE A 120 10.93 -7.44 -25.16
C ILE A 120 10.33 -8.83 -24.94
N VAL A 121 11.16 -9.73 -24.44
CA VAL A 121 10.81 -11.09 -24.07
C VAL A 121 10.64 -11.16 -22.57
N VAL A 122 9.46 -11.56 -22.11
CA VAL A 122 9.10 -11.59 -20.68
C VAL A 122 8.59 -12.98 -20.34
N HIS A 123 8.98 -13.51 -19.18
CA HIS A 123 8.48 -14.78 -18.67
C HIS A 123 7.30 -14.53 -17.72
N VAL A 124 6.11 -15.02 -18.07
CA VAL A 124 4.91 -14.90 -17.23
C VAL A 124 4.61 -16.26 -16.60
N ALA A 125 4.64 -16.32 -15.27
CA ALA A 125 4.46 -17.52 -14.47
C ALA A 125 3.34 -17.35 -13.44
N GLY A 126 2.86 -18.47 -12.88
CA GLY A 126 1.85 -18.47 -11.83
C GLY A 126 0.43 -18.63 -12.35
N ALA A 127 -0.52 -17.90 -11.75
CA ALA A 127 -1.95 -18.07 -11.96
C ALA A 127 -2.49 -17.37 -13.24
N VAL A 128 -1.82 -17.54 -14.37
CA VAL A 128 -2.26 -17.06 -15.69
C VAL A 128 -2.77 -18.22 -16.56
N LYS A 129 -3.52 -17.95 -17.62
CA LYS A 129 -4.07 -19.02 -18.48
C LYS A 129 -2.98 -19.78 -19.23
N ASN A 130 -2.04 -19.07 -19.86
CA ASN A 130 -0.94 -19.66 -20.61
C ASN A 130 0.39 -19.18 -20.01
N PRO A 131 0.91 -19.85 -18.96
CA PRO A 131 2.22 -19.52 -18.42
C PRO A 131 3.31 -19.87 -19.44
N GLY A 132 4.31 -18.98 -19.56
CA GLY A 132 5.38 -19.15 -20.53
C GLY A 132 6.03 -17.83 -20.93
N ILE A 133 6.82 -17.89 -21.99
CA ILE A 133 7.53 -16.74 -22.54
C ILE A 133 6.63 -16.03 -23.55
N VAL A 134 6.43 -14.73 -23.37
CA VAL A 134 5.65 -13.87 -24.27
C VAL A 134 6.54 -12.77 -24.83
N ARG A 135 6.23 -12.33 -26.05
CA ARG A 135 6.88 -11.19 -26.71
C ARG A 135 5.90 -10.03 -26.73
N ILE A 136 6.32 -8.89 -26.19
CA ILE A 136 5.49 -7.68 -26.10
C ILE A 136 6.33 -6.46 -26.52
N PRO A 137 5.72 -5.36 -26.99
CA PRO A 137 6.46 -4.15 -27.33
C PRO A 137 7.25 -3.58 -26.15
N ARG A 138 8.38 -2.93 -26.44
CA ARG A 138 9.14 -2.17 -25.43
C ARG A 138 8.26 -1.05 -24.85
N GLY A 139 8.29 -0.90 -23.53
CA GLY A 139 7.45 0.07 -22.81
C GLY A 139 6.09 -0.48 -22.35
N SER A 140 5.78 -1.74 -22.69
CA SER A 140 4.64 -2.46 -22.11
C SER A 140 4.76 -2.64 -20.60
N ARG A 141 3.61 -2.74 -19.93
CA ARG A 141 3.52 -2.92 -18.49
C ARG A 141 3.18 -4.38 -18.13
N VAL A 142 3.21 -4.70 -16.84
CA VAL A 142 2.85 -6.02 -16.31
C VAL A 142 1.46 -6.47 -16.79
N ASP A 143 0.49 -5.56 -16.89
CA ASP A 143 -0.85 -5.90 -17.39
C ASP A 143 -0.84 -6.37 -18.85
N ASP A 144 -0.02 -5.78 -19.70
CA ASP A 144 0.12 -6.16 -21.11
C ASP A 144 0.71 -7.55 -21.25
N ALA A 145 1.72 -7.89 -20.43
CA ALA A 145 2.31 -9.22 -20.40
C ALA A 145 1.30 -10.29 -19.96
N VAL A 146 0.51 -10.00 -18.92
CA VAL A 146 -0.52 -10.94 -18.46
C VAL A 146 -1.63 -11.10 -19.50
N ARG A 147 -2.02 -10.02 -20.19
CA ARG A 147 -2.99 -10.06 -21.29
C ARG A 147 -2.46 -10.90 -22.46
N ALA A 148 -1.19 -10.73 -22.83
CA ALA A 148 -0.51 -11.53 -23.84
C ALA A 148 -0.44 -13.02 -23.45
N ALA A 149 -0.33 -13.33 -22.15
CA ALA A 149 -0.41 -14.68 -21.59
C ALA A 149 -1.85 -15.26 -21.51
N GLY A 150 -2.84 -14.62 -22.12
CA GLY A 150 -4.25 -15.06 -22.12
C GLY A 150 -5.08 -14.56 -20.93
N GLY A 151 -4.49 -13.70 -20.10
CA GLY A 151 -5.12 -13.11 -18.93
C GLY A 151 -5.00 -13.95 -17.65
N PHE A 152 -5.56 -13.43 -16.57
CA PHE A 152 -5.62 -14.08 -15.27
C PHE A 152 -6.47 -15.36 -15.32
N SER A 153 -6.06 -16.36 -14.53
CA SER A 153 -6.92 -17.51 -14.21
C SER A 153 -7.93 -17.15 -13.11
N ASN A 154 -8.95 -17.99 -12.91
CA ASN A 154 -9.98 -17.77 -11.88
C ASN A 154 -9.42 -17.78 -10.44
N GLN A 155 -8.23 -18.40 -10.30
CA GLN A 155 -7.50 -18.55 -9.05
C GLN A 155 -6.46 -17.44 -8.85
N ALA A 156 -6.32 -16.50 -9.78
CA ALA A 156 -5.33 -15.43 -9.67
C ALA A 156 -5.75 -14.35 -8.67
N ASP A 157 -4.77 -13.79 -7.96
CA ASP A 157 -4.95 -12.60 -7.13
C ASP A 157 -4.22 -11.40 -7.78
N PRO A 158 -4.93 -10.53 -8.52
CA PRO A 158 -4.32 -9.39 -9.18
C PRO A 158 -3.97 -8.25 -8.22
N ASP A 159 -4.53 -8.23 -7.01
CA ASP A 159 -4.31 -7.13 -6.04
C ASP A 159 -2.92 -7.21 -5.39
N LEU A 160 -2.27 -8.37 -5.47
CA LEU A 160 -0.94 -8.63 -4.91
C LEU A 160 0.21 -8.26 -5.87
N ILE A 161 -0.08 -7.84 -7.09
CA ILE A 161 0.92 -7.51 -8.12
C ILE A 161 0.73 -6.08 -8.64
N ASN A 162 1.84 -5.38 -8.87
CA ASN A 162 1.79 -4.06 -9.49
C ASN A 162 1.61 -4.17 -11.01
N LEU A 163 0.36 -4.19 -11.47
CA LEU A 163 0.00 -4.28 -12.90
C LEU A 163 0.53 -3.12 -13.74
N ALA A 164 0.73 -1.94 -13.13
CA ALA A 164 1.22 -0.77 -13.82
C ALA A 164 2.75 -0.73 -13.93
N GLN A 165 3.48 -1.71 -13.39
CA GLN A 165 4.94 -1.70 -13.46
C GLN A 165 5.40 -1.83 -14.93
N PRO A 166 6.27 -0.94 -15.42
CA PRO A 166 6.87 -1.09 -16.74
C PRO A 166 7.77 -2.33 -16.77
N LEU A 167 7.82 -3.00 -17.92
CA LEU A 167 8.62 -4.20 -18.11
C LEU A 167 9.88 -3.94 -18.93
N GLU A 168 10.93 -4.66 -18.55
CA GLU A 168 12.20 -4.72 -19.26
C GLU A 168 12.40 -6.12 -19.84
N ASP A 169 13.32 -6.24 -20.78
CA ASP A 169 13.65 -7.52 -21.42
C ASP A 169 14.26 -8.51 -20.42
N GLY A 170 13.82 -9.76 -20.48
CA GLY A 170 14.29 -10.84 -19.62
C GLY A 170 13.69 -10.87 -18.21
N VAL A 171 12.75 -9.98 -17.88
CA VAL A 171 12.08 -9.97 -16.57
C VAL A 171 11.10 -11.15 -16.44
N GLN A 172 10.99 -11.70 -15.22
CA GLN A 172 9.96 -12.66 -14.87
C GLN A 172 8.84 -11.99 -14.06
N VAL A 173 7.61 -12.17 -14.52
CA VAL A 173 6.38 -11.74 -13.87
C VAL A 173 5.72 -12.97 -13.25
N TYR A 174 5.56 -13.00 -11.93
CA TYR A 174 4.84 -14.06 -11.23
C TYR A 174 3.48 -13.57 -10.74
N VAL A 175 2.42 -14.26 -11.15
CA VAL A 175 1.05 -13.96 -10.72
C VAL A 175 0.66 -14.92 -9.58
N PRO A 176 0.45 -14.43 -8.35
CA PRO A 176 0.09 -15.27 -7.21
C PRO A 176 -1.35 -15.81 -7.31
N ARG A 177 -1.60 -16.94 -6.62
CA ARG A 177 -2.95 -17.47 -6.44
C ARG A 177 -3.66 -16.80 -5.25
N LYS A 178 -5.00 -16.80 -5.26
CA LYS A 178 -5.82 -16.33 -4.14
C LYS A 178 -5.49 -17.14 -2.87
N GLY A 179 -5.09 -16.44 -1.81
CA GLY A 179 -4.68 -17.05 -0.54
C GLY A 179 -3.22 -17.50 -0.50
N GLU A 180 -2.45 -17.33 -1.59
CA GLU A 180 -1.00 -17.46 -1.60
C GLU A 180 -0.40 -16.15 -1.07
N SER A 181 -0.06 -16.11 0.23
CA SER A 181 0.79 -15.06 0.73
C SER A 181 2.17 -15.26 0.09
N VAL A 182 2.56 -14.37 -0.82
CA VAL A 182 3.90 -14.36 -1.41
C VAL A 182 4.90 -14.03 -0.30
N THR A 183 5.31 -15.04 0.46
CA THR A 183 6.57 -14.99 1.19
C THR A 183 7.62 -14.99 0.10
N VAL A 184 8.19 -13.82 -0.19
CA VAL A 184 9.38 -13.70 -1.04
C VAL A 184 10.53 -14.38 -0.29
N GLU A 185 10.52 -15.72 -0.25
CA GLU A 185 11.65 -16.50 0.22
C GLU A 185 12.79 -16.30 -0.77
N GLY A 186 13.93 -15.88 -0.22
CA GLY A 186 15.04 -15.36 -0.97
C GLY A 186 15.57 -16.37 -1.98
N ARG A 187 15.27 -16.11 -3.25
CA ARG A 187 16.13 -16.51 -4.36
C ARG A 187 16.50 -15.25 -5.13
N VAL A 188 17.33 -14.42 -4.50
CA VAL A 188 18.19 -13.48 -5.22
C VAL A 188 19.24 -14.32 -5.92
N GLY A 189 18.87 -14.85 -7.08
CA GLY A 189 19.81 -15.40 -8.05
C GLY A 189 20.58 -14.22 -8.66
N SER A 190 21.79 -14.03 -8.17
CA SER A 190 22.93 -13.33 -8.79
C SER A 190 22.69 -12.73 -10.19
N VAL A 191 22.53 -11.41 -10.24
CA VAL A 191 23.19 -10.59 -11.27
C VAL A 191 23.93 -9.45 -10.56
N SER A 192 25.26 -9.54 -10.59
CA SER A 192 26.13 -8.39 -10.35
C SER A 192 26.11 -7.54 -11.62
N PRO A 193 25.87 -6.23 -11.50
CA PRO A 193 27.01 -5.34 -11.72
C PRO A 193 27.16 -4.34 -10.57
N SER A 194 28.40 -4.24 -10.10
CA SER A 194 29.04 -3.11 -9.43
C SER A 194 28.16 -1.99 -8.88
N GLY A 195 28.14 -1.91 -7.54
CA GLY A 195 28.24 -0.63 -6.83
C GLY A 195 26.96 0.13 -6.55
N VAL A 196 26.10 -0.39 -5.67
CA VAL A 196 25.20 0.43 -4.84
C VAL A 196 25.07 -0.19 -3.44
N THR A 197 25.73 0.42 -2.45
CA THR A 197 25.45 0.17 -1.04
C THR A 197 24.16 0.89 -0.65
N VAL A 198 23.03 0.19 -0.67
CA VAL A 198 21.81 0.65 0.02
C VAL A 198 21.57 -0.25 1.23
N ARG A 199 21.95 0.30 2.38
CA ARG A 199 21.63 -0.20 3.72
C ARG A 199 20.15 0.14 3.99
N GLY A 200 19.30 -0.88 4.00
CA GLY A 200 17.87 -0.69 4.26
C GLY A 200 17.08 -1.99 4.25
N SER A 201 17.40 -2.92 5.13
CA SER A 201 16.55 -4.09 5.41
C SER A 201 15.90 -3.95 6.78
N ALA A 202 14.69 -3.41 6.83
CA ALA A 202 13.72 -3.72 7.87
C ALA A 202 12.91 -4.95 7.41
N GLY A 203 13.61 -6.07 7.20
CA GLY A 203 13.00 -7.38 7.03
C GLY A 203 12.79 -7.95 8.42
N ARG A 204 11.56 -8.36 8.72
CA ARG A 204 11.20 -9.11 9.92
C ARG A 204 12.09 -10.35 10.00
N GLN A 205 13.14 -10.28 10.82
CA GLN A 205 14.02 -11.41 11.06
C GLN A 205 13.23 -12.47 11.80
N GLU A 206 13.10 -13.65 11.19
CA GLU A 206 12.81 -14.87 11.93
C GLU A 206 13.73 -14.92 13.15
N PRO A 207 13.21 -15.35 14.32
CA PRO A 207 14.07 -15.55 15.48
C PRO A 207 15.20 -16.50 15.06
N PRO A 208 16.47 -16.16 15.31
CA PRO A 208 17.57 -17.04 14.97
C PRO A 208 17.28 -18.41 15.58
N ALA A 209 17.56 -19.47 14.83
CA ALA A 209 17.37 -20.88 15.24
C ALA A 209 18.36 -21.30 16.36
N GLY A 210 18.53 -20.46 17.38
CA GLY A 210 19.46 -20.60 18.48
C GLY A 210 19.31 -19.46 19.50
N LYS A 211 19.70 -19.73 20.74
CA LYS A 211 19.68 -18.74 21.83
C LYS A 211 20.64 -17.58 21.51
N ILE A 212 20.18 -16.35 21.68
CA ILE A 212 20.93 -15.11 21.43
C ILE A 212 21.89 -14.85 22.59
N ASN A 213 23.18 -14.64 22.31
CA ASN A 213 24.15 -14.29 23.35
C ASN A 213 24.02 -12.80 23.75
N LEU A 214 23.73 -12.56 25.02
CA LEU A 214 23.55 -11.24 25.60
C LEU A 214 24.82 -10.38 25.67
N ASN A 215 26.02 -10.90 25.44
CA ASN A 215 27.25 -10.10 25.43
C ASN A 215 27.71 -9.76 24.01
N THR A 216 27.44 -10.63 23.03
CA THR A 216 27.91 -10.48 21.66
C THR A 216 26.82 -10.09 20.66
N ALA A 217 25.54 -10.12 21.04
CA ALA A 217 24.45 -9.80 20.12
C ALA A 217 24.48 -8.34 19.65
N SER A 218 24.23 -8.15 18.36
CA SER A 218 23.98 -6.85 17.73
C SER A 218 22.65 -6.24 18.16
N ALA A 219 22.45 -4.94 17.88
CA ALA A 219 21.21 -4.24 18.21
C ALA A 219 20.00 -4.91 17.51
N GLU A 220 20.17 -5.28 16.26
CA GLU A 220 19.18 -5.93 15.41
C GLU A 220 18.79 -7.31 15.98
N GLN A 221 19.77 -8.09 16.43
CA GLN A 221 19.51 -9.38 17.07
C GLN A 221 18.76 -9.24 18.40
N LEU A 222 19.04 -8.20 19.18
CA LEU A 222 18.28 -7.93 20.41
C LEU A 222 16.84 -7.50 20.11
N GLU A 223 16.62 -6.76 19.02
CA GLU A 223 15.28 -6.35 18.57
C GLU A 223 14.42 -7.51 18.07
N SER A 224 15.04 -8.65 17.71
CA SER A 224 14.30 -9.87 17.37
C SER A 224 13.61 -10.55 18.57
N LEU A 225 13.95 -10.15 19.80
CA LEU A 225 13.39 -10.72 21.02
C LEU A 225 11.96 -10.20 21.28
N PRO A 226 11.06 -11.04 21.81
CA PRO A 226 9.68 -10.63 22.10
C PRO A 226 9.65 -9.50 23.14
N GLY A 227 9.02 -8.38 22.79
CA GLY A 227 8.86 -7.23 23.68
C GLY A 227 10.12 -6.34 23.84
N VAL A 228 11.17 -6.59 23.06
CA VAL A 228 12.36 -5.75 22.95
C VAL A 228 12.26 -4.90 21.69
N GLY A 229 12.21 -3.58 21.86
CA GLY A 229 12.26 -2.63 20.75
C GLY A 229 13.59 -1.89 20.68
N PRO A 230 13.78 -1.00 19.69
CA PRO A 230 15.05 -0.28 19.48
C PRO A 230 15.54 0.49 20.71
N ALA A 231 14.62 1.05 21.49
CA ALA A 231 14.96 1.76 22.73
C ALA A 231 15.51 0.82 23.81
N THR A 232 14.92 -0.37 23.95
CA THR A 232 15.36 -1.38 24.93
C THR A 232 16.65 -2.05 24.47
N ALA A 233 16.79 -2.37 23.18
CA ALA A 233 18.04 -2.92 22.62
C ALA A 233 19.22 -1.97 22.84
N ARG A 234 19.04 -0.66 22.61
CA ARG A 234 20.06 0.35 22.94
C ARG A 234 20.39 0.38 24.44
N ALA A 235 19.39 0.28 25.31
CA ALA A 235 19.62 0.24 26.75
C ALA A 235 20.41 -1.00 27.19
N ILE A 236 20.18 -2.17 26.57
CA ILE A 236 20.95 -3.40 26.81
C ILE A 236 22.42 -3.17 26.40
N ILE A 237 22.68 -2.61 25.22
CA ILE A 237 24.04 -2.32 24.75
C ILE A 237 24.74 -1.33 25.66
N GLU A 238 24.03 -0.30 26.11
CA GLU A 238 24.58 0.71 27.01
C GLU A 238 24.92 0.10 28.37
N TYR A 239 24.06 -0.77 28.90
CA TYR A 239 24.34 -1.54 30.12
C TYR A 239 25.62 -2.37 29.99
N ARG A 240 25.86 -3.03 28.85
CA ARG A 240 27.11 -3.78 28.60
C ARG A 240 28.34 -2.89 28.68
N LYS A 241 28.27 -1.69 28.11
CA LYS A 241 29.40 -0.74 28.10
C LYS A 241 29.73 -0.22 29.49
N GLN A 242 28.71 -0.03 30.32
CA GLN A 242 28.86 0.53 31.66
C GLN A 242 29.25 -0.52 32.70
N ASN A 243 28.68 -1.73 32.62
CA ASN A 243 28.87 -2.79 33.61
C ASN A 243 29.85 -3.88 33.17
N GLY A 244 30.39 -3.81 31.95
CA GLY A 244 31.35 -4.77 31.42
C GLY A 244 30.74 -6.04 30.83
N GLY A 245 29.42 -6.09 30.65
CA GLY A 245 28.67 -7.24 30.13
C GLY A 245 27.62 -7.73 31.11
N PHE A 246 26.96 -8.82 30.76
CA PHE A 246 26.05 -9.57 31.62
C PHE A 246 26.75 -10.83 32.12
N GLN A 247 26.66 -11.13 33.42
CA GLN A 247 27.14 -12.40 33.98
C GLN A 247 26.02 -13.43 34.07
N SER A 248 24.79 -12.97 34.29
CA SER A 248 23.58 -13.79 34.36
C SER A 248 22.46 -13.22 33.50
N VAL A 249 21.52 -14.08 33.10
CA VAL A 249 20.31 -13.64 32.37
C VAL A 249 19.44 -12.73 33.24
N ASP A 250 19.49 -12.88 34.57
CA ASP A 250 18.70 -12.12 35.53
C ASP A 250 19.05 -10.63 35.59
N GLU A 251 20.29 -10.26 35.27
CA GLU A 251 20.75 -8.87 35.22
C GLU A 251 20.01 -8.02 34.17
N LEU A 252 19.30 -8.65 33.22
CA LEU A 252 18.42 -7.93 32.30
C LEU A 252 17.34 -7.12 33.02
N ILE A 253 17.01 -7.47 34.27
CA ILE A 253 16.04 -6.71 35.08
C ILE A 253 16.53 -5.29 35.41
N GLU A 254 17.84 -5.06 35.42
CA GLU A 254 18.44 -3.75 35.71
C GLU A 254 18.39 -2.82 34.49
N VAL A 255 18.12 -3.37 33.31
CA VAL A 255 18.04 -2.60 32.06
C VAL A 255 16.73 -1.83 31.99
N ARG A 256 16.83 -0.52 31.71
CA ARG A 256 15.68 0.37 31.56
C ARG A 256 14.70 -0.14 30.50
N GLY A 257 13.49 -0.52 30.92
CA GLY A 257 12.39 -0.95 30.05
C GLY A 257 12.19 -2.46 29.97
N ILE A 258 13.00 -3.25 30.69
CA ILE A 258 12.76 -4.67 30.95
C ILE A 258 12.19 -4.80 32.37
N GLY A 259 10.99 -5.37 32.47
CA GLY A 259 10.37 -5.71 33.75
C GLY A 259 10.30 -7.22 33.93
N PRO A 260 9.88 -7.73 35.10
CA PRO A 260 9.86 -9.16 35.41
C PRO A 260 9.05 -9.96 34.37
N LYS A 261 7.90 -9.41 33.93
CA LYS A 261 7.07 -10.00 32.87
C LYS A 261 7.80 -10.17 31.53
N LYS A 262 8.65 -9.20 31.15
CA LYS A 262 9.41 -9.29 29.90
C LYS A 262 10.60 -10.23 30.04
N LEU A 263 11.25 -10.24 31.19
CA LEU A 263 12.36 -11.15 31.48
C LEU A 263 11.93 -12.62 31.32
N GLU A 264 10.76 -12.98 31.85
CA GLU A 264 10.19 -14.34 31.70
C GLU A 264 9.98 -14.73 30.24
N GLN A 265 9.52 -13.78 29.40
CA GLN A 265 9.31 -14.01 27.97
C GLN A 265 10.62 -14.15 27.18
N ILE A 266 11.67 -13.45 27.61
CA ILE A 266 12.95 -13.38 26.89
C ILE A 266 13.90 -14.52 27.32
N ARG A 267 13.86 -14.94 28.59
CA ARG A 267 14.69 -16.02 29.17
C ARG A 267 14.91 -17.25 28.28
N PRO A 268 13.88 -17.84 27.63
CA PRO A 268 14.10 -19.03 26.78
C PRO A 268 14.92 -18.75 25.50
N TYR A 269 14.97 -17.51 25.05
CA TYR A 269 15.61 -17.10 23.80
C TYR A 269 17.02 -16.53 23.97
N VAL A 270 17.50 -16.36 25.21
CA VAL A 270 18.78 -15.73 25.49
C VAL A 270 19.71 -16.65 26.29
N VAL A 271 21.01 -16.40 26.15
CA VAL A 271 22.07 -17.08 26.89
C VAL A 271 23.19 -16.08 27.19
N VAL A 272 23.95 -16.33 28.25
CA VAL A 272 25.18 -15.61 28.55
C VAL A 272 26.35 -16.56 28.28
N ARG A 273 27.29 -16.13 27.44
CA ARG A 273 28.58 -16.80 27.18
C ARG A 273 29.68 -15.75 27.02
#